data_AF-A0A496V200-F1
#
_entry.id   AF-A0A496V200-F1
#
_cell.length_a   1.000
_cell.length_b   1.000
_cell.length_c   1.000
_cell.angle_alpha   90.00
_cell.angle_beta   90.00
_cell.angle_gamma   90.00
#
_symmetry.space_group_name_H-M   'P 1'
#
loop_
_entity.id
_entity.type
_entity.pdbx_description
1 polymer ?
#
loop_
_entity_poly.entity_id
_entity_poly.type
_entity_poly.pdbx_seq_one_letter_code
_entity_poly.pdbx_strand_id
1 'polypeptide(L)'
;MPQLIHKELTYIVRGVLFDVYNQLGPRLPEEFYQKAITHGLKEQGITCEPEKEFEVTYRNQSAGTYKVDHWLANGKLLLEIKVAPGIMPIHQAQTISYLKVTNADLAIIANFGAKPLQDQRLPNFIREKTANFQWQRQPLTKDTLYPELTNRILEALHRVHFTLGPGFIHRVYRGAVMIELQHQGMGYEQIKKIPFYYKNYYIDVQKAQMIKVENKVLLGVFAVKVVDEVKAIVMKARMKRLGVKLGFLANFYGKELKIERVFDDNVV
;
A
#
# COMPACT_ATOMS: atom_id res chain seq x y z
N MET A 1 35.78 -5.20 9.90
CA MET A 1 34.38 -5.49 10.28
C MET A 1 33.48 -4.48 9.56
N PRO A 2 32.34 -4.88 8.99
CA PRO A 2 31.42 -3.92 8.37
C PRO A 2 30.88 -2.96 9.43
N GLN A 3 30.90 -1.66 9.13
CA GLN A 3 30.43 -0.61 10.04
C GLN A 3 28.89 -0.64 10.12
N LEU A 4 28.35 -0.79 11.33
CA LEU A 4 26.90 -0.81 11.54
C LEU A 4 26.35 0.63 11.57
N ILE A 5 25.46 0.93 10.62
CA ILE A 5 24.71 2.20 10.58
C ILE A 5 23.99 2.41 11.92
N HIS A 6 24.15 3.56 12.56
CA HIS A 6 23.47 3.92 13.82
C HIS A 6 23.56 2.86 14.93
N LYS A 7 24.77 2.31 15.17
CA LYS A 7 25.02 1.24 16.15
C LYS A 7 24.43 1.54 17.54
N GLU A 8 24.79 2.67 18.15
CA GLU A 8 24.36 3.03 19.51
C GLU A 8 22.85 3.26 19.59
N LEU A 9 22.27 4.03 18.65
CA LEU A 9 20.83 4.22 18.56
C LEU A 9 20.08 2.89 18.43
N THR A 10 20.57 1.99 17.57
CA THR A 10 19.98 0.66 17.39
C THR A 10 20.03 -0.17 18.67
N TYR A 11 21.14 -0.09 19.42
CA TYR A 11 21.28 -0.81 20.69
C TYR A 11 20.22 -0.37 21.71
N ILE A 12 20.05 0.95 21.88
CA ILE A 12 19.04 1.54 22.77
C ILE A 12 17.63 1.14 22.34
N VAL A 13 17.30 1.32 21.06
CA VAL A 13 15.97 0.98 20.51
C VAL A 13 15.66 -0.50 20.75
N ARG A 14 16.61 -1.41 20.47
CA ARG A 14 16.41 -2.85 20.72
C ARG A 14 16.21 -3.14 22.21
N GLY A 15 16.96 -2.48 23.10
CA GLY A 15 16.75 -2.59 24.54
C GLY A 15 15.30 -2.31 24.94
N VAL A 16 14.73 -1.20 24.45
CA VAL A 16 13.32 -0.85 24.68
C VAL A 16 12.37 -1.91 24.09
N LEU A 17 12.62 -2.41 22.88
CA LEU A 17 11.77 -3.44 22.27
C LEU A 17 11.73 -4.72 23.11
N PHE A 18 12.87 -5.18 23.63
CA PHE A 18 12.96 -6.36 24.47
C PHE A 18 12.31 -6.15 25.85
N ASP A 19 12.51 -4.98 26.46
CA ASP A 19 11.86 -4.63 27.72
C ASP A 19 10.32 -4.64 27.59
N VAL A 20 9.79 -3.95 26.57
CA VAL A 20 8.36 -3.95 26.27
C VAL A 20 7.83 -5.37 26.02
N TYR A 21 8.56 -6.18 25.25
CA TYR A 21 8.17 -7.57 24.98
C TYR A 21 8.14 -8.42 26.26
N ASN A 22 9.13 -8.25 27.16
CA ASN A 22 9.22 -8.99 28.41
C ASN A 22 8.10 -8.61 29.40
N GLN A 23 7.71 -7.34 29.43
CA GLN A 23 6.65 -6.86 30.32
C GLN A 23 5.24 -7.19 29.81
N LEU A 24 4.99 -7.02 28.51
CA LEU A 24 3.64 -7.16 27.93
C LEU A 24 3.35 -8.55 27.36
N GLY A 25 4.39 -9.33 27.04
CA GLY A 25 4.26 -10.58 26.30
C GLY A 25 3.84 -10.36 24.84
N PRO A 26 3.68 -11.45 24.06
CA PRO A 26 3.39 -11.39 22.63
C PRO A 26 1.88 -11.38 22.30
N ARG A 27 1.55 -11.01 21.06
CA ARG A 27 0.22 -11.10 20.43
C ARG A 27 -0.86 -10.14 20.96
N LEU A 28 -0.46 -9.03 21.60
CA LEU A 28 -1.37 -7.90 21.79
C LEU A 28 -1.59 -7.14 20.48
N PRO A 29 -2.61 -6.28 20.36
CA PRO A 29 -2.76 -5.42 19.19
C PRO A 29 -1.55 -4.47 19.02
N GLU A 30 -1.18 -4.16 17.77
CA GLU A 30 0.01 -3.36 17.44
C GLU A 30 0.04 -2.00 18.17
N GLU A 31 -1.12 -1.37 18.37
CA GLU A 31 -1.24 -0.08 19.06
C GLU A 31 -0.76 -0.11 20.52
N PHE A 32 -0.81 -1.27 21.20
CA PHE A 32 -0.35 -1.40 22.58
C PHE A 32 1.18 -1.36 22.64
N TYR A 33 1.82 -2.12 21.74
CA TYR A 33 3.28 -2.07 21.59
C TYR A 33 3.74 -0.69 21.15
N GLN A 34 3.02 -0.06 20.21
CA GLN A 34 3.37 1.28 19.73
C GLN A 34 3.43 2.29 20.88
N LYS A 35 2.40 2.32 21.73
CA LYS A 35 2.32 3.21 22.90
C LYS A 35 3.41 2.91 23.92
N ALA A 36 3.63 1.64 24.25
CA ALA A 36 4.65 1.23 25.22
C ALA A 36 6.08 1.56 24.74
N ILE A 37 6.38 1.31 23.47
CA ILE A 37 7.68 1.63 22.86
C ILE A 37 7.90 3.15 22.82
N THR A 38 6.88 3.94 22.47
CA THR A 38 6.99 5.41 22.52
C THR A 38 7.37 5.89 23.92
N HIS A 39 6.78 5.30 24.97
CA HIS A 39 7.12 5.63 26.35
C HIS A 39 8.57 5.27 26.68
N GLY A 40 8.97 4.02 26.44
CA GLY A 40 10.34 3.56 26.74
C GLY A 40 11.41 4.31 25.95
N LEU A 41 11.17 4.65 24.69
CA LEU A 41 12.11 5.46 23.89
C LEU A 41 12.27 6.87 24.47
N LYS A 42 11.18 7.47 24.97
CA LYS A 42 11.21 8.79 25.59
C LYS A 42 12.01 8.77 26.90
N GLU A 43 11.87 7.73 27.72
CA GLU A 43 12.66 7.55 28.94
C GLU A 43 14.16 7.42 28.66
N GLN A 44 14.52 6.80 27.53
CA GLN A 44 15.91 6.71 27.05
C GLN A 44 16.40 8.00 26.36
N GLY A 45 15.61 9.08 26.37
CA GLY A 45 15.98 10.37 25.77
C GLY A 45 16.01 10.37 24.24
N ILE A 46 15.40 9.39 23.58
CA ILE A 46 15.37 9.29 22.12
C ILE A 46 14.22 10.13 21.56
N THR A 47 14.54 11.09 20.69
CA THR A 47 13.53 11.83 19.92
C THR A 47 12.71 10.86 19.07
N CYS A 48 11.41 10.79 19.32
CA CYS A 48 10.49 9.85 18.70
C CYS A 48 9.21 10.57 18.30
N GLU A 49 8.86 10.51 17.02
CA GLU A 49 7.59 11.00 16.47
C GLU A 49 6.75 9.78 16.05
N PRO A 50 5.80 9.31 16.90
CA PRO A 50 4.91 8.21 16.54
C PRO A 50 3.92 8.65 15.46
N GLU A 51 3.51 7.70 14.60
CA GLU A 51 2.51 7.94 13.55
C GLU A 51 2.86 9.11 12.60
N LYS A 52 4.15 9.41 12.43
CA LYS A 52 4.59 10.55 11.61
C LYS A 52 4.11 10.37 10.17
N GLU A 53 3.40 11.38 9.69
CA GLU A 53 2.84 11.40 8.34
C GLU A 53 3.86 11.88 7.32
N PHE A 54 3.97 11.15 6.21
CA PHE A 54 4.82 11.46 5.06
C PHE A 54 3.98 11.55 3.79
N GLU A 55 4.32 12.52 2.95
CA GLU A 55 3.79 12.61 1.60
C GLU A 55 4.43 11.54 0.70
N VAL A 56 3.60 10.80 -0.02
CA VAL A 56 4.02 9.87 -1.05
C VAL A 56 3.81 10.54 -2.40
N THR A 57 4.90 10.83 -3.10
CA THR A 57 4.86 11.44 -4.44
C THR A 57 4.97 10.37 -5.53
N TYR A 58 4.22 10.54 -6.62
CA TYR A 58 4.36 9.78 -7.85
C TYR A 58 4.44 10.75 -9.02
N ARG A 59 5.47 10.64 -9.87
CA ARG A 59 5.76 11.60 -10.97
C ARG A 59 5.69 13.06 -10.52
N ASN A 60 6.36 13.37 -9.40
CA ASN A 60 6.42 14.71 -8.79
C ASN A 60 5.06 15.30 -8.39
N GLN A 61 4.02 14.47 -8.29
CA GLN A 61 2.69 14.85 -7.83
C GLN A 61 2.32 14.06 -6.58
N SER A 62 1.54 14.67 -5.69
CA SER A 62 1.07 14.02 -4.47
C SER A 62 0.14 12.85 -4.80
N ALA A 63 0.55 11.62 -4.47
CA ALA A 63 -0.30 10.44 -4.57
C ALA A 63 -1.13 10.22 -3.29
N GLY A 64 -0.80 10.93 -2.21
CA GLY A 64 -1.44 10.86 -0.90
C GLY A 64 -0.40 10.75 0.22
N THR A 65 -0.86 10.52 1.46
CA THR A 65 0.01 10.43 2.62
C THR A 65 -0.04 9.05 3.29
N TYR A 66 1.05 8.68 3.97
CA TYR A 66 1.18 7.45 4.76
C TYR A 66 1.83 7.77 6.11
N LYS A 67 1.51 6.99 7.15
CA LYS A 67 2.05 7.15 8.49
C LYS A 67 2.94 5.97 8.86
N VAL A 68 4.13 6.25 9.35
CA VAL A 68 5.06 5.22 9.88
C VAL A 68 4.84 5.05 11.39
N ASP A 69 5.08 3.86 11.94
CA ASP A 69 4.78 3.61 13.36
C ASP A 69 5.60 4.51 14.28
N HIS A 70 6.93 4.58 14.06
CA HIS A 70 7.79 5.55 14.73
C HIS A 70 8.90 6.09 13.82
N TRP A 71 9.06 7.42 13.88
CA TRP A 71 10.17 8.14 13.27
C TRP A 71 11.14 8.61 14.35
N LEU A 72 12.39 8.13 14.29
CA LEU A 72 13.35 8.31 15.38
C LEU A 72 14.55 9.17 14.98
N ALA A 73 15.03 9.95 15.94
CA ALA A 73 16.28 10.70 15.89
C ALA A 73 16.46 11.49 14.58
N ASN A 74 15.42 12.24 14.19
CA ASN A 74 15.39 13.10 12.99
C ASN A 74 15.68 12.36 11.69
N GLY A 75 15.20 11.12 11.56
CA GLY A 75 15.27 10.34 10.31
C GLY A 75 16.43 9.38 10.19
N LYS A 76 17.18 9.18 11.27
CA LYS A 76 18.18 8.12 11.35
C LYS A 76 17.54 6.74 11.33
N LEU A 77 16.39 6.56 11.96
CA LEU A 77 15.75 5.26 12.10
C LEU A 77 14.22 5.33 11.96
N LEU A 78 13.67 4.43 11.16
CA LEU A 78 12.24 4.11 11.12
C LEU A 78 12.02 2.79 11.86
N LEU A 79 11.07 2.75 12.79
CA LEU A 79 10.67 1.50 13.43
C LEU A 79 9.27 1.13 12.93
N GLU A 80 9.13 -0.11 12.46
CA GLU A 80 7.88 -0.72 12.01
C GLU A 80 7.53 -1.89 12.95
N ILE A 81 6.33 -1.87 13.48
CA ILE A 81 5.81 -2.87 14.40
C ILE A 81 4.96 -3.86 13.63
N LYS A 82 5.10 -5.14 13.99
CA LYS A 82 4.25 -6.21 13.49
C LYS A 82 3.78 -7.11 14.62
N VAL A 83 2.56 -7.60 14.47
CA VAL A 83 2.06 -8.73 15.25
C VAL A 83 1.67 -9.84 14.27
N ALA A 84 2.64 -10.71 14.00
CA ALA A 84 2.52 -11.79 13.03
C ALA A 84 3.23 -13.07 13.52
N PRO A 85 2.95 -14.24 12.92
CA PRO A 85 3.68 -15.47 13.23
C PRO A 85 5.19 -15.37 13.02
N GLY A 86 5.65 -14.46 12.14
CA GLY A 86 7.06 -14.18 11.90
C GLY A 86 7.25 -12.93 11.04
N ILE A 87 8.51 -12.47 10.92
CA ILE A 87 8.87 -11.45 9.93
C ILE A 87 8.87 -12.09 8.53
N MET A 88 7.83 -11.78 7.75
CA MET A 88 7.66 -12.32 6.40
C MET A 88 8.37 -11.44 5.35
N PRO A 89 8.73 -12.01 4.18
CA PRO A 89 9.33 -11.23 3.09
C PRO A 89 8.49 -10.04 2.61
N ILE A 90 7.17 -10.09 2.80
CA ILE A 90 6.30 -8.95 2.50
C ILE A 90 6.52 -7.79 3.47
N HIS A 91 6.72 -8.03 4.77
CA HIS A 91 6.98 -6.96 5.75
C HIS A 91 8.27 -6.20 5.38
N GLN A 92 9.29 -6.94 4.94
CA GLN A 92 10.54 -6.37 4.44
C GLN A 92 10.29 -5.47 3.22
N ALA A 93 9.54 -5.96 2.22
CA ALA A 93 9.24 -5.20 1.02
C ALA A 93 8.44 -3.92 1.30
N GLN A 94 7.47 -3.97 2.21
CA GLN A 94 6.69 -2.81 2.65
C GLN A 94 7.58 -1.76 3.34
N THR A 95 8.42 -2.22 4.29
CA THR A 95 9.35 -1.35 5.02
C THR A 95 10.36 -0.70 4.08
N ILE A 96 10.83 -1.44 3.06
CA ILE A 96 11.68 -0.90 2.00
C ILE A 96 10.98 0.24 1.23
N SER A 97 9.69 0.10 0.90
CA SER A 97 8.94 1.20 0.27
C SER A 97 8.88 2.43 1.16
N TYR A 98 8.77 2.26 2.47
CA TYR A 98 8.78 3.40 3.41
C TYR A 98 10.15 4.08 3.45
N LEU A 99 11.24 3.31 3.50
CA LEU A 99 12.60 3.85 3.42
C LEU A 99 12.84 4.72 2.18
N LYS A 100 12.24 4.35 1.03
CA LYS A 100 12.31 5.15 -0.20
C LYS A 100 11.59 6.50 -0.06
N VAL A 101 10.43 6.52 0.58
CA VAL A 101 9.61 7.74 0.73
C VAL A 101 10.17 8.66 1.80
N THR A 102 10.49 8.10 2.97
CA THR A 102 10.91 8.91 4.13
C THR A 102 12.37 9.32 4.04
N ASN A 103 13.14 8.68 3.16
CA ASN A 103 14.58 8.83 3.09
C ASN A 103 15.25 8.61 4.46
N ALA A 104 14.82 7.63 5.25
CA ALA A 104 15.52 7.23 6.48
C ALA A 104 16.79 6.42 6.16
N ASP A 105 17.79 6.46 7.05
CA ASP A 105 19.03 5.69 6.85
C ASP A 105 18.86 4.19 7.10
N LEU A 106 17.99 3.84 8.06
CA LEU A 106 17.80 2.48 8.55
C LEU A 106 16.33 2.29 8.96
N ALA A 107 15.82 1.09 8.73
CA ALA A 107 14.59 0.64 9.39
C ALA A 107 14.84 -0.57 10.30
N ILE A 108 14.03 -0.71 11.34
CA ILE A 108 13.90 -1.94 12.13
C ILE A 108 12.46 -2.42 12.02
N ILE A 109 12.28 -3.69 11.67
CA ILE A 109 10.99 -4.37 11.80
C ILE A 109 11.04 -5.14 13.12
N ALA A 110 10.10 -4.87 14.02
CA ALA A 110 9.96 -5.57 15.30
C ALA A 110 8.65 -6.37 15.31
N ASN A 111 8.75 -7.70 15.39
CA ASN A 111 7.59 -8.59 15.43
C ASN A 111 7.33 -9.12 16.83
N PHE A 112 6.24 -8.65 17.43
CA PHE A 112 5.75 -9.03 18.76
C PHE A 112 4.74 -10.21 18.72
N GLY A 113 4.45 -10.79 17.55
CA GLY A 113 3.54 -11.95 17.45
C GLY A 113 4.19 -13.31 17.69
N ALA A 114 5.52 -13.39 17.55
CA ALA A 114 6.32 -14.60 17.71
C ALA A 114 6.82 -14.77 19.17
N LYS A 115 7.33 -15.98 19.48
CA LYS A 115 8.09 -16.27 20.70
C LYS A 115 9.43 -16.91 20.30
N PRO A 116 10.60 -16.30 20.57
CA PRO A 116 10.82 -14.99 21.22
C PRO A 116 10.47 -13.80 20.31
N LEU A 117 10.66 -12.57 20.82
CA LEU A 117 10.66 -11.34 20.01
C LEU A 117 11.59 -11.52 18.80
N GLN A 118 11.13 -11.10 17.63
CA GLN A 118 11.95 -11.06 16.43
C GLN A 118 12.17 -9.62 16.01
N ASP A 119 13.40 -9.26 15.64
CA ASP A 119 13.70 -7.98 15.04
C ASP A 119 14.61 -8.13 13.82
N GLN A 120 14.45 -7.26 12.83
CA GLN A 120 15.27 -7.26 11.63
C GLN A 120 15.64 -5.83 11.22
N ARG A 121 16.94 -5.62 10.97
CA ARG A 121 17.49 -4.36 10.46
C ARG A 121 17.48 -4.33 8.93
N LEU A 122 17.03 -3.22 8.37
CA LEU A 122 16.99 -2.96 6.93
C LEU A 122 17.68 -1.62 6.62
N PRO A 123 18.99 -1.63 6.36
CA PRO A 123 19.70 -0.41 5.93
C PRO A 123 19.21 0.06 4.56
N ASN A 124 19.12 1.37 4.36
CA ASN A 124 18.61 1.95 3.12
C ASN A 124 19.68 2.00 2.02
N PHE A 125 20.00 0.84 1.45
CA PHE A 125 20.90 0.72 0.29
C PHE A 125 20.22 1.01 -1.06
N ILE A 126 19.00 1.54 -1.04
CA ILE A 126 18.15 1.70 -2.21
C ILE A 126 18.11 3.17 -2.66
N ARG A 127 18.58 4.11 -1.82
CA ARG A 127 18.74 5.54 -2.17
C ARG A 127 19.41 5.77 -3.52
N GLU A 128 20.37 4.92 -3.89
CA GLU A 128 21.20 5.08 -5.08
C GLU A 128 20.77 4.18 -6.26
N LYS A 129 19.72 3.35 -6.09
CA LYS A 129 19.31 2.39 -7.12
C LYS A 129 18.14 2.91 -7.93
N THR A 130 18.41 3.24 -9.19
CA THR A 130 17.37 3.47 -10.21
C THR A 130 17.14 2.18 -11.00
N ALA A 131 15.98 1.55 -10.79
CA ALA A 131 15.54 0.47 -11.65
C ALA A 131 14.64 1.04 -12.76
N ASN A 132 14.89 0.64 -14.01
CA ASN A 132 14.06 1.05 -15.14
C ASN A 132 12.85 0.12 -15.26
N PHE A 133 11.66 0.70 -15.33
CA PHE A 133 10.45 -0.06 -15.58
C PHE A 133 10.43 -0.55 -17.03
N GLN A 134 10.28 -1.86 -17.21
CA GLN A 134 10.07 -2.47 -18.52
C GLN A 134 8.69 -3.12 -18.54
N TRP A 135 7.90 -2.77 -19.54
CA TRP A 135 6.58 -3.36 -19.77
C TRP A 135 6.60 -4.19 -21.04
N GLN A 136 6.12 -5.42 -20.93
CA GLN A 136 5.81 -6.26 -22.07
C GLN A 136 4.30 -6.30 -22.22
N ARG A 137 3.84 -5.90 -23.40
CA ARG A 137 2.43 -5.91 -23.76
C ARG A 137 1.86 -7.34 -23.60
N GLN A 138 0.73 -7.47 -22.92
CA GLN A 138 0.11 -8.78 -22.75
C GLN A 138 -0.58 -9.23 -24.05
N PRO A 139 -0.48 -10.53 -24.40
CA PRO A 139 -1.17 -11.08 -25.56
C PRO A 139 -2.68 -10.96 -25.35
N LEU A 140 -3.37 -10.45 -26.36
CA LEU A 140 -4.81 -10.23 -26.36
C LEU A 140 -5.50 -11.41 -27.02
N THR A 141 -6.54 -11.95 -26.39
CA THR A 141 -7.43 -12.93 -27.01
C THR A 141 -8.49 -12.22 -27.85
N LYS A 142 -9.07 -12.90 -28.86
CA LYS A 142 -10.12 -12.32 -29.72
C LYS A 142 -11.31 -11.75 -28.93
N ASP A 143 -11.59 -12.30 -27.76
CA ASP A 143 -12.72 -11.90 -26.92
C ASP A 143 -12.38 -10.79 -25.91
N THR A 144 -11.18 -10.18 -26.01
CA THR A 144 -10.78 -9.12 -25.08
C THR A 144 -11.53 -7.81 -25.37
N LEU A 145 -12.39 -7.40 -24.44
CA LEU A 145 -13.00 -6.08 -24.48
C LEU A 145 -11.94 -4.96 -24.36
N TYR A 146 -12.02 -4.00 -25.27
CA TYR A 146 -11.14 -2.82 -25.34
C TYR A 146 -9.64 -3.16 -25.28
N PRO A 147 -9.07 -3.89 -26.26
CA PRO A 147 -7.73 -4.46 -26.16
C PRO A 147 -6.61 -3.44 -25.89
N GLU A 148 -6.62 -2.32 -26.62
CA GLU A 148 -5.65 -1.23 -26.44
C GLU A 148 -5.78 -0.56 -25.06
N LEU A 149 -7.01 -0.25 -24.65
CA LEU A 149 -7.29 0.38 -23.36
C LEU A 149 -6.90 -0.54 -22.20
N THR A 150 -7.23 -1.83 -22.31
CA THR A 150 -6.84 -2.86 -21.34
C THR A 150 -5.33 -2.90 -21.18
N ASN A 151 -4.55 -2.94 -22.26
CA ASN A 151 -3.09 -2.94 -22.17
C ASN A 151 -2.53 -1.68 -21.50
N ARG A 152 -3.05 -0.50 -21.82
CA ARG A 152 -2.63 0.77 -21.19
C ARG A 152 -2.96 0.81 -19.69
N ILE A 153 -4.13 0.33 -19.29
CA ILE A 153 -4.51 0.23 -17.87
C ILE A 153 -3.60 -0.75 -17.14
N LEU A 154 -3.31 -1.93 -17.70
CA LEU A 154 -2.40 -2.90 -17.10
C LEU A 154 -0.99 -2.32 -16.97
N GLU A 155 -0.49 -1.65 -18.00
CA GLU A 155 0.79 -0.95 -17.96
C GLU A 155 0.82 0.07 -16.81
N ALA A 156 -0.21 0.91 -16.71
CA ALA A 156 -0.32 1.92 -15.65
C ALA A 156 -0.26 1.28 -14.25
N LEU A 157 -1.04 0.22 -14.03
CA LEU A 157 -1.08 -0.49 -12.75
C LEU A 157 0.28 -1.12 -12.40
N HIS A 158 0.91 -1.80 -13.36
CA HIS A 158 2.22 -2.42 -13.17
C HIS A 158 3.31 -1.38 -12.94
N ARG A 159 3.28 -0.24 -13.64
CA ARG A 159 4.24 0.84 -13.43
C ARG A 159 4.11 1.44 -12.04
N VAL A 160 2.89 1.72 -11.58
CA VAL A 160 2.65 2.22 -10.22
C VAL A 160 3.18 1.24 -9.17
N HIS A 161 2.87 -0.06 -9.32
CA HIS A 161 3.33 -1.08 -8.37
C HIS A 161 4.86 -1.22 -8.37
N PHE A 162 5.48 -1.19 -9.55
CA PHE A 162 6.95 -1.24 -9.68
C PHE A 162 7.63 -0.03 -9.02
N THR A 163 7.12 1.18 -9.29
CA THR A 163 7.73 2.42 -8.78
C THR A 163 7.58 2.54 -7.27
N LEU A 164 6.36 2.39 -6.74
CA LEU A 164 6.09 2.59 -5.32
C LEU A 164 6.46 1.38 -4.48
N GLY A 165 6.34 0.16 -5.02
CA GLY A 165 6.39 -1.07 -4.25
C GLY A 165 5.14 -1.29 -3.38
N PRO A 166 5.07 -2.40 -2.62
CA PRO A 166 3.98 -2.67 -1.69
C PRO A 166 4.09 -1.84 -0.40
N GLY A 167 3.03 -1.80 0.41
CA GLY A 167 3.06 -1.27 1.79
C GLY A 167 2.19 -0.04 1.98
N PHE A 168 1.98 0.74 0.93
CA PHE A 168 1.07 1.86 1.06
C PHE A 168 -0.37 1.39 1.16
N ILE A 169 -1.17 2.25 1.74
CA ILE A 169 -2.61 2.11 1.81
C ILE A 169 -3.25 2.42 0.46
N HIS A 170 -4.39 1.79 0.19
CA HIS A 170 -5.11 1.85 -1.08
C HIS A 170 -5.40 3.28 -1.62
N ARG A 171 -5.51 4.31 -0.76
CA ARG A 171 -5.68 5.71 -1.20
C ARG A 171 -4.45 6.24 -1.96
N VAL A 172 -3.25 5.86 -1.52
CA VAL A 172 -1.97 6.25 -2.15
C VAL A 172 -1.87 5.63 -3.54
N TYR A 173 -2.12 4.32 -3.65
CA TYR A 173 -2.11 3.65 -4.95
C TYR A 173 -3.16 4.23 -5.90
N ARG A 174 -4.35 4.60 -5.40
CA ARG A 174 -5.36 5.21 -6.25
C ARG A 174 -4.93 6.58 -6.77
N GLY A 175 -4.33 7.41 -5.92
CA GLY A 175 -3.73 8.68 -6.35
C GLY A 175 -2.68 8.47 -7.43
N ALA A 176 -1.73 7.56 -7.20
CA ALA A 176 -0.68 7.23 -8.15
C ALA A 176 -1.22 6.69 -9.49
N VAL A 177 -2.23 5.82 -9.45
CA VAL A 177 -2.89 5.31 -10.66
C VAL A 177 -3.58 6.45 -11.43
N MET A 178 -4.29 7.35 -10.76
CA MET A 178 -4.91 8.50 -11.43
C MET A 178 -3.87 9.42 -12.10
N ILE A 179 -2.74 9.66 -11.43
CA ILE A 179 -1.60 10.40 -12.00
C ILE A 179 -1.03 9.68 -13.23
N GLU A 180 -0.85 8.36 -13.16
CA GLU A 180 -0.33 7.56 -14.28
C GLU A 180 -1.30 7.52 -15.47
N LEU A 181 -2.61 7.38 -15.23
CA LEU A 181 -3.63 7.46 -16.28
C LEU A 181 -3.58 8.82 -16.99
N GLN A 182 -3.50 9.92 -16.22
CA GLN A 182 -3.37 11.27 -16.76
C GLN A 182 -2.09 11.43 -17.58
N HIS A 183 -0.96 10.94 -17.07
CA HIS A 183 0.32 10.99 -17.78
C HIS A 183 0.28 10.22 -19.11
N GLN A 184 -0.47 9.12 -19.17
CA GLN A 184 -0.69 8.37 -20.41
C GLN A 184 -1.74 9.02 -21.33
N GLY A 185 -2.37 10.13 -20.93
CA GLY A 185 -3.44 10.79 -21.70
C GLY A 185 -4.75 9.99 -21.73
N MET A 186 -5.05 9.21 -20.69
CA MET A 186 -6.35 8.55 -20.53
C MET A 186 -7.30 9.40 -19.69
N GLY A 187 -8.52 9.62 -20.20
CA GLY A 187 -9.61 10.23 -19.46
C GLY A 187 -10.09 9.30 -18.35
N TYR A 188 -10.30 9.86 -17.15
CA TYR A 188 -10.88 9.11 -16.03
C TYR A 188 -11.80 9.97 -15.17
N GLU A 189 -12.71 9.31 -14.47
CA GLU A 189 -13.60 9.90 -13.46
C GLU A 189 -13.42 9.16 -12.13
N GLN A 190 -13.24 9.91 -11.04
CA GLN A 190 -13.19 9.33 -9.70
C GLN A 190 -14.61 9.15 -9.14
N ILE A 191 -15.10 7.90 -9.13
CA ILE A 191 -16.40 7.54 -8.59
C ILE A 191 -16.30 7.42 -7.05
N LYS A 192 -16.48 8.54 -6.36
CA LYS A 192 -16.47 8.58 -4.88
C LYS A 192 -17.70 7.89 -4.29
N LYS A 193 -18.86 8.15 -4.87
CA LYS A 193 -20.17 7.65 -4.43
C LYS A 193 -21.03 7.28 -5.64
N ILE A 194 -21.93 6.32 -5.48
CA ILE A 194 -22.92 5.91 -6.49
C ILE A 194 -24.30 6.09 -5.87
N PRO A 195 -25.20 6.87 -6.48
CA PRO A 195 -26.57 7.00 -5.99
C PRO A 195 -27.31 5.67 -6.12
N PHE A 196 -28.14 5.37 -5.13
CA PHE A 196 -28.87 4.12 -4.99
C PHE A 196 -30.36 4.42 -5.04
N TYR A 197 -31.06 3.73 -5.94
CA TYR A 197 -32.48 3.92 -6.18
C TYR A 197 -33.22 2.59 -5.99
N TYR A 198 -34.44 2.67 -5.48
CA TYR A 198 -35.42 1.59 -5.57
C TYR A 198 -36.53 2.04 -6.51
N LYS A 199 -36.63 1.39 -7.68
CA LYS A 199 -37.41 1.90 -8.81
C LYS A 199 -36.93 3.33 -9.15
N ASN A 200 -37.79 4.34 -9.05
CA ASN A 200 -37.44 5.74 -9.27
C ASN A 200 -37.24 6.54 -7.97
N TYR A 201 -37.32 5.90 -6.80
CA TYR A 201 -37.14 6.56 -5.51
C TYR A 201 -35.67 6.54 -5.12
N TYR A 202 -35.09 7.73 -4.92
CA TYR A 202 -33.76 7.87 -4.35
C TYR A 202 -33.77 7.35 -2.91
N ILE A 203 -32.81 6.48 -2.59
CA ILE A 203 -32.66 5.89 -1.25
C ILE A 203 -31.50 6.56 -0.53
N ASP A 204 -30.29 6.40 -1.05
CA ASP A 204 -29.07 6.98 -0.47
C ASP A 204 -27.89 6.89 -1.47
N VAL A 205 -26.69 7.26 -1.05
CA VAL A 205 -25.43 7.12 -1.78
C VAL A 205 -24.55 6.02 -1.20
N GLN A 206 -24.10 5.10 -2.05
CA GLN A 206 -23.11 4.09 -1.68
C GLN A 206 -21.69 4.62 -1.92
N LYS A 207 -20.79 4.55 -0.91
CA LYS A 207 -19.35 4.81 -1.14
C LYS A 207 -18.77 3.77 -2.10
N ALA A 208 -18.17 4.23 -3.19
CA ALA A 208 -17.62 3.35 -4.23
C ALA A 208 -16.10 3.39 -4.26
N GLN A 209 -15.52 4.59 -4.28
CA GLN A 209 -14.07 4.81 -4.24
C GLN A 209 -13.35 4.12 -5.42
N MET A 210 -13.97 4.16 -6.61
CA MET A 210 -13.50 3.51 -7.86
C MET A 210 -13.01 4.56 -8.87
N ILE A 211 -12.33 4.12 -9.92
CA ILE A 211 -11.93 4.94 -11.07
C ILE A 211 -12.67 4.41 -12.31
N LYS A 212 -13.41 5.25 -13.02
CA LYS A 212 -14.00 4.92 -14.33
C LYS A 212 -13.11 5.51 -15.43
N VAL A 213 -12.57 4.66 -16.30
CA VAL A 213 -11.58 5.03 -17.32
C VAL A 213 -12.24 5.01 -18.70
N GLU A 214 -12.07 6.08 -19.48
CA GLU A 214 -12.58 6.24 -20.85
C GLU A 214 -14.08 5.91 -21.01
N ASN A 215 -14.86 6.12 -19.95
CA ASN A 215 -16.26 5.69 -19.83
C ASN A 215 -16.54 4.19 -20.09
N LYS A 216 -15.50 3.36 -20.18
CA LYS A 216 -15.55 1.97 -20.68
C LYS A 216 -15.10 0.93 -19.67
N VAL A 217 -14.27 1.30 -18.71
CA VAL A 217 -13.66 0.37 -17.76
C VAL A 217 -13.81 0.90 -16.34
N LEU A 218 -14.17 0.03 -15.39
CA LEU A 218 -14.18 0.35 -13.97
C LEU A 218 -12.96 -0.26 -13.30
N LEU A 219 -12.30 0.48 -12.44
CA LEU A 219 -11.07 0.06 -11.77
C LEU A 219 -11.21 0.22 -10.25
N GLY A 220 -11.05 -0.90 -9.55
CA GLY A 220 -10.92 -0.96 -8.10
C GLY A 220 -9.45 -1.14 -7.71
N VAL A 221 -8.94 -0.23 -6.88
CA VAL A 221 -7.56 -0.25 -6.39
C VAL A 221 -7.56 -0.61 -4.90
N PHE A 222 -6.88 -1.70 -4.56
CA PHE A 222 -6.84 -2.28 -3.22
C PHE A 222 -5.41 -2.50 -2.73
N ALA A 223 -5.26 -2.64 -1.41
CA ALA A 223 -4.03 -3.04 -0.75
C ALA A 223 -4.39 -3.91 0.46
N VAL A 224 -4.95 -5.10 0.18
CA VAL A 224 -5.43 -6.05 1.20
C VAL A 224 -4.81 -7.42 0.99
N LYS A 225 -4.67 -8.22 2.07
CA LYS A 225 -4.09 -9.59 2.00
C LYS A 225 -4.76 -10.45 0.93
N VAL A 226 -6.09 -10.39 0.86
CA VAL A 226 -6.92 -11.18 -0.06
C VAL A 226 -8.02 -10.28 -0.64
N VAL A 227 -8.20 -10.35 -1.96
CA VAL A 227 -9.41 -9.88 -2.63
C VAL A 227 -10.34 -11.09 -2.68
N ASP A 228 -11.48 -10.99 -2.00
CA ASP A 228 -12.48 -12.05 -1.93
C ASP A 228 -13.52 -11.89 -3.04
N GLU A 229 -14.29 -12.95 -3.28
CA GLU A 229 -15.34 -12.98 -4.32
C GLU A 229 -16.42 -11.90 -4.11
N VAL A 230 -16.64 -11.49 -2.85
CA VAL A 230 -17.57 -10.40 -2.51
C VAL A 230 -17.19 -9.11 -3.24
N LYS A 231 -15.89 -8.81 -3.38
CA LYS A 231 -15.44 -7.62 -4.13
C LYS A 231 -15.79 -7.70 -5.61
N ALA A 232 -15.70 -8.89 -6.23
CA ALA A 232 -16.09 -9.09 -7.62
C ALA A 232 -17.61 -8.96 -7.82
N ILE A 233 -18.41 -9.50 -6.91
CA ILE A 233 -19.88 -9.35 -6.92
C ILE A 233 -20.27 -7.87 -6.79
N VAL A 234 -19.66 -7.16 -5.83
CA VAL A 234 -19.90 -5.72 -5.64
C VAL A 234 -19.45 -4.91 -6.86
N MET A 235 -18.33 -5.27 -7.49
CA MET A 235 -17.85 -4.67 -8.73
C MET A 235 -18.88 -4.81 -9.85
N LYS A 236 -19.38 -6.03 -10.13
CA LYS A 236 -20.41 -6.28 -11.15
C LYS A 236 -21.66 -5.43 -10.92
N ALA A 237 -22.16 -5.38 -9.69
CA ALA A 237 -23.33 -4.57 -9.36
C ALA A 237 -23.12 -3.06 -9.64
N ARG A 238 -21.89 -2.55 -9.41
CA ARG A 238 -21.51 -1.16 -9.72
C ARG A 238 -21.33 -0.94 -11.21
N MET A 239 -20.71 -1.87 -11.91
CA MET A 239 -20.53 -1.87 -13.37
C MET A 239 -21.88 -1.74 -14.08
N LYS A 240 -22.87 -2.54 -13.68
CA LYS A 240 -24.24 -2.44 -14.19
C LYS A 240 -24.85 -1.05 -14.03
N ARG A 241 -24.72 -0.43 -12.84
CA ARG A 241 -25.24 0.92 -12.57
C ARG A 241 -24.51 2.02 -13.33
N LEU A 242 -23.23 1.80 -13.65
CA LEU A 242 -22.38 2.78 -14.32
C LEU A 242 -22.34 2.59 -15.84
N GLY A 243 -23.03 1.57 -16.37
CA GLY A 243 -23.07 1.24 -17.80
C GLY A 243 -21.72 0.77 -18.35
N VAL A 244 -20.96 -0.01 -17.56
CA VAL A 244 -19.59 -0.42 -17.89
C VAL A 244 -19.50 -1.95 -18.02
N LYS A 245 -18.88 -2.45 -19.09
CA LYS A 245 -18.78 -3.89 -19.40
C LYS A 245 -17.56 -4.61 -18.83
N LEU A 246 -16.47 -3.85 -18.59
CA LEU A 246 -15.20 -4.40 -18.12
C LEU A 246 -14.75 -3.75 -16.81
N GLY A 247 -14.30 -4.58 -15.87
CA GLY A 247 -13.78 -4.18 -14.58
C GLY A 247 -12.43 -4.81 -14.27
N PHE A 248 -11.59 -4.09 -13.51
CA PHE A 248 -10.36 -4.64 -12.91
C PHE A 248 -10.35 -4.44 -11.40
N LEU A 249 -10.04 -5.50 -10.65
CA LEU A 249 -9.69 -5.42 -9.22
C LEU A 249 -8.17 -5.57 -9.09
N ALA A 250 -7.48 -4.44 -8.91
CA ALA A 250 -6.02 -4.41 -8.80
C ALA A 250 -5.61 -4.33 -7.32
N ASN A 251 -4.87 -5.34 -6.85
CA ASN A 251 -4.43 -5.45 -5.47
C ASN A 251 -2.91 -5.31 -5.35
N PHE A 252 -2.49 -4.20 -4.74
CA PHE A 252 -1.09 -3.78 -4.57
C PHE A 252 -0.46 -4.29 -3.26
N TYR A 253 -1.15 -5.16 -2.51
CA TYR A 253 -0.69 -5.61 -1.20
C TYR A 253 0.64 -6.37 -1.25
N GLY A 254 0.83 -7.21 -2.27
CA GLY A 254 1.93 -8.17 -2.33
C GLY A 254 3.18 -7.64 -3.04
N LYS A 255 4.26 -8.45 -2.98
CA LYS A 255 5.45 -8.27 -3.82
C LYS A 255 5.15 -8.30 -5.32
N GLU A 256 4.03 -8.90 -5.68
CA GLU A 256 3.48 -8.93 -7.03
C GLU A 256 2.11 -8.25 -7.02
N LEU A 257 1.84 -7.51 -8.09
CA LEU A 257 0.52 -6.96 -8.35
C LEU A 257 -0.43 -8.09 -8.79
N LYS A 258 -1.53 -8.25 -8.07
CA LYS A 258 -2.60 -9.18 -8.47
C LYS A 258 -3.73 -8.40 -9.13
N ILE A 259 -4.18 -8.87 -10.29
CA ILE A 259 -5.26 -8.22 -11.03
C ILE A 259 -6.29 -9.28 -11.39
N GLU A 260 -7.53 -9.06 -10.97
CA GLU A 260 -8.68 -9.87 -11.39
C GLU A 260 -9.53 -9.07 -12.38
N ARG A 261 -9.96 -9.73 -13.47
CA ARG A 261 -10.86 -9.14 -14.47
C ARG A 261 -12.30 -9.53 -14.15
N VAL A 262 -13.18 -8.56 -14.25
CA VAL A 262 -14.61 -8.72 -14.01
C VAL A 262 -15.36 -8.31 -15.26
N PHE A 263 -16.25 -9.18 -15.75
CA PHE A 263 -17.07 -8.94 -16.93
C PHE A 263 -18.55 -8.84 -16.53
N ASP A 264 -19.28 -7.96 -17.21
CA ASP A 264 -20.75 -7.90 -17.15
C ASP A 264 -21.34 -7.91 -18.56
N ASP A 265 -21.81 -9.08 -18.98
CA ASP A 265 -22.41 -9.30 -20.30
C ASP A 265 -23.85 -8.75 -20.39
N ASN A 266 -24.43 -8.30 -19.26
CA ASN A 266 -25.82 -7.84 -19.19
C ASN A 266 -25.97 -6.32 -19.33
N VAL A 267 -24.88 -5.60 -19.61
CA VAL A 267 -24.96 -4.18 -19.95
C VAL A 267 -25.37 -4.08 -21.42
N VAL A 268 -26.64 -3.73 -21.66
CA VAL A 268 -27.19 -3.46 -23.00
C VAL A 268 -26.56 -2.18 -23.53
#